data_AF-A0A965EKQ8-F1
#
_entry.id   AF-A0A965EKQ8-F1
#
_cell.length_a   1.000
_cell.length_b   1.000
_cell.length_c   1.000
_cell.angle_alpha   90.00
_cell.angle_beta   90.00
_cell.angle_gamma   90.00
#
_symmetry.space_group_name_H-M   'P 1'
#
loop_
_entity.id
_entity.type
_entity.pdbx_description
1 polymer ?
#
loop_
_entity_poly.entity_id
_entity_poly.type
_entity_poly.pdbx_seq_one_letter_code
_entity_poly.pdbx_strand_id
1 'polypeptide(L)'
;NIRDVLFGHGVSESSTKILQQNLTERGLTKHVDFNAHNQYITSLYKTGLIGLGLLIGLLIYCVKIGIATENKTLVYFTVLMSIAMLSESLFERASGTTFFGLLILLLINSKLPDKLHNVKKSFQQSF
;
A
#
# COMPACT_ATOMS: atom_id res chain seq x y z
N ASN A 1 -9.01 -9.89 21.46
CA ASN A 1 -10.27 -10.51 20.98
C ASN A 1 -10.07 -10.93 19.52
N ILE A 2 -10.65 -12.02 19.01
CA ILE A 2 -10.37 -12.46 17.61
C ILE A 2 -10.84 -11.43 16.57
N ARG A 3 -11.89 -10.67 16.91
CA ARG A 3 -12.37 -9.53 16.13
C ARG A 3 -11.32 -8.42 15.99
N ASP A 4 -10.60 -8.11 17.07
CA ASP A 4 -9.57 -7.06 17.06
C ASP A 4 -8.40 -7.44 16.16
N VAL A 5 -8.06 -8.73 16.09
CA VAL A 5 -7.00 -9.23 15.20
C VAL A 5 -7.43 -9.11 13.73
N LEU A 6 -8.70 -9.34 13.43
CA LEU A 6 -9.24 -9.31 12.06
C LEU A 6 -9.48 -7.89 11.55
N PHE A 7 -10.09 -7.02 12.37
CA PHE A 7 -10.53 -5.67 11.97
C PHE A 7 -9.60 -4.56 12.48
N GLY A 8 -8.66 -4.88 13.36
CA GLY A 8 -7.78 -3.91 14.00
C GLY A 8 -8.53 -3.07 15.05
N HIS A 9 -7.81 -2.10 15.62
CA HIS A 9 -8.36 -1.17 16.60
C HIS A 9 -8.97 0.09 15.97
N GLY A 10 -9.01 0.18 14.63
CA GLY A 10 -9.49 1.34 13.89
C GLY A 10 -8.43 2.44 13.73
N VAL A 11 -8.73 3.41 12.85
CA VAL A 11 -7.85 4.56 12.54
C VAL A 11 -8.23 5.81 13.39
N SER A 12 -8.99 5.63 14.46
CA SER A 12 -9.46 6.76 15.27
C SER A 12 -8.37 7.31 16.19
N GLU A 13 -8.40 8.61 16.45
CA GLU A 13 -7.49 9.28 17.39
C GLU A 13 -7.61 8.68 18.81
N SER A 14 -8.81 8.21 19.17
CA SER A 14 -9.08 7.50 20.43
C SER A 14 -8.33 6.17 20.53
N SER A 15 -8.21 5.43 19.43
CA SER A 15 -7.49 4.14 19.40
C SER A 15 -5.99 4.33 19.65
N THR A 16 -5.40 5.38 19.08
CA THR A 16 -4.01 5.76 19.31
C THR A 16 -3.78 6.18 20.76
N LYS A 17 -4.70 6.96 21.35
CA LYS A 17 -4.63 7.37 22.76
C LYS A 17 -4.75 6.18 23.72
N ILE A 18 -5.60 5.21 23.41
CA ILE A 18 -5.72 3.97 24.19
C ILE A 18 -4.40 3.17 24.15
N LEU A 19 -3.73 3.09 23.00
CA LEU A 19 -2.41 2.44 22.92
C LEU A 19 -1.39 3.18 23.80
N GLN A 20 -1.32 4.51 23.69
CA GLN A 20 -0.40 5.34 24.47
C GLN A 20 -0.65 5.21 25.98
N GLN A 21 -1.91 5.14 26.40
CA GLN A 21 -2.29 4.88 27.80
C GLN A 21 -1.87 3.49 28.25
N ASN A 22 -2.16 2.43 27.48
CA ASN A 22 -1.75 1.07 27.82
C ASN A 22 -0.21 0.90 27.91
N LEU A 23 0.55 1.59 27.06
CA LEU A 23 2.01 1.60 27.11
C LEU A 23 2.53 2.34 28.35
N THR A 24 1.89 3.46 28.69
CA THR A 24 2.21 4.25 29.89
C THR A 24 1.93 3.46 31.16
N GLU A 25 0.78 2.78 31.25
CA GLU A 25 0.40 1.93 32.38
C GLU A 25 1.36 0.75 32.59
N ARG A 26 1.96 0.23 31.51
CA ARG A 26 2.95 -0.86 31.56
C ARG A 26 4.37 -0.37 31.85
N GLY A 27 4.57 0.91 32.17
CA GLY A 27 5.88 1.50 32.44
C GLY A 27 6.74 1.70 31.18
N LEU A 28 6.16 1.54 29.99
CA LEU A 28 6.81 1.68 28.69
C LEU A 28 6.67 3.11 28.16
N THR A 29 6.71 4.12 29.03
CA THR A 29 6.57 5.55 28.67
C THR A 29 7.56 6.02 27.61
N LYS A 30 8.77 5.44 27.56
CA LYS A 30 9.76 5.70 26.50
C LYS A 30 9.41 5.11 25.13
N HIS A 31 8.44 4.21 25.05
CA HIS A 31 8.00 3.54 23.83
C HIS A 31 6.65 4.07 23.32
N VAL A 32 6.09 5.09 23.96
CA VAL A 32 4.81 5.73 23.58
C VAL A 32 4.92 6.37 22.19
N ASP A 33 6.13 6.83 21.83
CA ASP A 33 6.47 7.35 20.50
C ASP A 33 7.15 6.32 19.59
N PHE A 34 7.30 5.07 20.04
CA PHE A 34 7.81 3.98 19.19
C PHE A 34 6.70 3.53 18.25
N ASN A 35 6.29 4.44 17.38
CA ASN A 35 5.57 4.12 16.17
C ASN A 35 6.48 3.14 15.43
N ALA A 36 6.02 1.92 15.21
CA ALA A 36 6.67 1.05 14.25
C ALA A 36 6.64 1.83 12.93
N HIS A 37 7.77 2.41 12.55
CA HIS A 37 8.00 3.09 11.28
C HIS A 37 7.99 2.00 10.19
N ASN A 38 6.85 1.34 10.03
CA ASN A 38 6.67 0.17 9.20
C ASN A 38 5.19 0.09 8.84
N GLN A 39 4.88 0.36 7.58
CA GLN A 39 3.51 0.39 7.06
C GLN A 39 2.75 -0.91 7.30
N TYR A 40 3.42 -2.06 7.35
CA TYR A 40 2.79 -3.37 7.56
C TYR A 40 2.34 -3.53 9.01
N ILE A 41 3.18 -3.15 9.97
CA ILE A 41 2.81 -3.19 11.40
C ILE A 41 1.69 -2.19 11.67
N THR A 42 1.81 -0.97 11.11
CA THR A 42 0.77 0.06 11.23
C THR A 42 -0.55 -0.40 10.64
N SER A 43 -0.54 -1.02 9.45
CA SER A 43 -1.77 -1.57 8.84
C SER A 43 -2.36 -2.68 9.70
N LEU A 44 -1.55 -3.62 10.17
CA LEU A 44 -2.03 -4.70 11.03
C LEU A 44 -2.68 -4.17 12.32
N TYR A 45 -2.08 -3.17 12.94
CA TYR A 45 -2.61 -2.59 14.18
C TYR A 45 -3.92 -1.82 13.95
N LYS A 46 -3.98 -1.01 12.89
CA LYS A 46 -5.12 -0.12 12.62
C LYS A 46 -6.30 -0.82 11.96
N THR A 47 -6.04 -1.66 10.97
CA THR A 47 -7.07 -2.27 10.11
C THR A 47 -7.07 -3.80 10.19
N GLY A 48 -6.21 -4.37 11.04
CA GLY A 48 -6.17 -5.80 11.29
C GLY A 48 -5.57 -6.58 10.13
N LEU A 49 -5.79 -7.89 10.17
CA LEU A 49 -5.32 -8.80 9.14
C LEU A 49 -5.95 -8.51 7.77
N ILE A 50 -7.19 -7.99 7.74
CA ILE A 50 -7.88 -7.65 6.49
C ILE A 50 -7.15 -6.53 5.75
N GLY A 51 -6.82 -5.43 6.43
CA GLY A 51 -6.13 -4.32 5.79
C GLY A 51 -4.69 -4.66 5.40
N LEU A 52 -3.99 -5.45 6.21
CA LEU A 52 -2.67 -5.98 5.82
C LEU A 52 -2.77 -6.89 4.58
N GLY A 53 -3.79 -7.75 4.52
CA GLY A 53 -4.06 -8.60 3.37
C GLY A 53 -4.34 -7.81 2.09
N LEU A 54 -5.11 -6.72 2.19
CA LEU A 54 -5.35 -5.82 1.06
C LEU A 54 -4.07 -5.11 0.60
N LEU A 55 -3.23 -4.65 1.53
CA LEU A 55 -1.94 -4.03 1.21
C LEU A 55 -1.02 -5.01 0.45
N ILE A 56 -0.83 -6.21 0.99
CA ILE A 56 -0.01 -7.24 0.36
C ILE A 56 -0.61 -7.66 -0.99
N GLY A 57 -1.93 -7.83 -1.05
CA GLY A 57 -2.65 -8.15 -2.28
C GLY A 57 -2.46 -7.09 -3.36
N LEU A 58 -2.51 -5.81 -3.00
CA LEU A 58 -2.26 -4.69 -3.91
C LEU A 58 -0.84 -4.71 -4.48
N LEU A 59 0.18 -4.96 -3.64
CA LEU A 59 1.58 -5.03 -4.07
C LEU A 59 1.80 -6.22 -5.00
N ILE A 60 1.28 -7.40 -4.65
CA ILE A 60 1.34 -8.60 -5.50
C ILE A 60 0.63 -8.35 -6.84
N TYR A 61 -0.54 -7.71 -6.81
CA TYR A 61 -1.30 -7.37 -8.01
C TYR A 61 -0.50 -6.46 -8.95
N CYS A 62 0.13 -5.41 -8.42
CA CYS A 62 0.96 -4.51 -9.21
C CYS A 62 2.17 -5.21 -9.83
N VAL A 63 2.84 -6.10 -9.09
CA VAL A 63 3.93 -6.94 -9.62
C VAL A 63 3.42 -7.87 -10.71
N LYS A 64 2.27 -8.54 -10.51
CA LYS A 64 1.67 -9.43 -11.52
C LYS A 64 1.32 -8.67 -12.81
N ILE A 65 0.75 -7.46 -12.71
CA ILE A 65 0.50 -6.61 -13.88
C ILE A 65 1.82 -6.23 -14.55
N GLY A 66 2.81 -5.81 -13.79
CA GLY A 66 4.10 -5.39 -14.33
C GLY A 66 4.80 -6.51 -15.09
N ILE A 67 4.71 -7.75 -14.60
CA ILE A 67 5.23 -8.93 -15.31
C ILE A 67 4.39 -9.22 -16.57
N ALA A 68 3.06 -9.21 -16.46
CA ALA A 68 2.17 -9.50 -17.59
C ALA A 68 2.21 -8.46 -18.72
N THR A 69 2.56 -7.21 -18.42
CA THR A 69 2.68 -6.10 -19.38
C THR A 69 4.13 -5.81 -19.79
N GLU A 70 5.08 -6.66 -19.36
CA GLU A 70 6.53 -6.44 -19.55
C GLU A 70 7.00 -5.04 -19.13
N ASN A 71 6.33 -4.49 -18.11
CA ASN A 71 6.61 -3.20 -17.54
C ASN A 71 7.56 -3.34 -16.35
N LYS A 72 8.85 -3.50 -16.66
CA LYS A 72 9.92 -3.58 -15.65
C LYS A 72 9.92 -2.39 -14.69
N THR A 73 9.58 -1.19 -15.18
CA THR A 73 9.49 0.02 -14.35
C THR A 73 8.42 -0.11 -13.27
N LEU A 74 7.24 -0.63 -13.61
CA LEU A 74 6.17 -0.87 -12.63
C LEU A 74 6.62 -1.89 -11.57
N VAL A 75 7.31 -2.95 -11.97
CA VAL A 75 7.84 -3.97 -11.04
C VAL A 75 8.87 -3.35 -10.10
N TYR A 76 9.88 -2.66 -10.62
CA TYR A 76 10.92 -2.03 -9.80
C TYR A 76 10.37 -0.96 -8.86
N PHE A 77 9.44 -0.12 -9.35
CA PHE A 77 8.76 0.86 -8.52
C PHE A 77 8.00 0.19 -7.38
N THR A 78 7.21 -0.85 -7.68
CA THR A 78 6.43 -1.56 -6.67
C THR A 78 7.33 -2.21 -5.61
N VAL A 79 8.43 -2.87 -6.02
CA VAL A 79 9.39 -3.50 -5.09
C VAL A 79 10.08 -2.44 -4.22
N LEU A 80 10.55 -1.34 -4.82
CA LEU A 80 11.18 -0.25 -4.09
C LEU A 80 10.22 0.36 -3.05
N MET A 81 8.96 0.61 -3.43
CA MET A 81 7.95 1.09 -2.50
C MET A 81 7.64 0.06 -1.40
N SER A 82 7.62 -1.24 -1.73
CA SER A 82 7.41 -2.31 -0.76
C SER A 82 8.52 -2.36 0.30
N ILE A 83 9.77 -2.11 -0.10
CA ILE A 83 10.93 -2.02 0.80
C ILE A 83 10.88 -0.73 1.63
N ALA A 84 10.57 0.41 1.00
CA ALA A 84 10.42 1.68 1.72
C ALA A 84 9.32 1.61 2.79
N MET A 85 8.26 0.86 2.53
CA MET A 85 7.18 0.58 3.51
C MET A 85 7.64 -0.25 4.72
N LEU A 86 8.80 -0.93 4.67
CA LEU A 86 9.36 -1.63 5.84
C LEU A 86 9.93 -0.66 6.89
N SER A 87 10.43 0.50 6.43
CA SER A 87 11.08 1.51 7.28
C SER A 87 10.25 2.78 7.44
N GLU A 88 9.13 2.93 6.73
CA GLU A 88 8.28 4.12 6.80
C GLU A 88 6.81 3.77 6.66
N SER A 89 5.94 4.50 7.37
CA SER A 89 4.50 4.42 7.23
C SER A 89 4.00 5.41 6.16
N LEU A 90 4.30 5.10 4.89
CA LEU A 90 4.04 6.01 3.77
C LEU A 90 2.57 6.38 3.59
N PHE A 91 1.62 5.51 3.96
CA PHE A 91 0.19 5.77 3.79
C PHE A 91 -0.45 6.57 4.93
N GLU A 92 0.31 6.82 6.00
CA GLU A 92 -0.11 7.72 7.08
C GLU A 92 0.01 9.19 6.66
N ARG A 93 0.84 9.47 5.64
CA ARG A 93 1.03 10.81 5.09
C ARG A 93 0.24 10.93 3.79
N ALA A 94 -0.63 11.93 3.70
CA ALA A 94 -1.42 12.20 2.48
C ALA A 94 -0.54 12.32 1.22
N SER A 95 0.65 12.89 1.37
CA SER A 95 1.64 12.99 0.30
C SER A 95 2.15 11.63 -0.18
N GLY A 96 2.42 10.69 0.73
CA GLY A 96 2.90 9.34 0.40
C GLY A 96 1.84 8.50 -0.30
N THR A 97 0.60 8.53 0.19
CA THR A 97 -0.55 7.85 -0.44
C THR A 97 -0.82 8.40 -1.85
N THR A 98 -0.83 9.72 -2.00
CA THR A 98 -1.08 10.37 -3.30
C THR A 98 0.04 10.05 -4.29
N PHE A 99 1.30 10.14 -3.86
CA PHE A 99 2.47 9.81 -4.68
C PHE A 99 2.43 8.36 -5.18
N PHE A 100 2.20 7.41 -4.28
CA PHE A 100 2.11 5.99 -4.62
C PHE A 100 0.95 5.72 -5.58
N GLY A 101 -0.25 6.24 -5.28
CA GLY A 101 -1.44 6.04 -6.11
C GLY A 101 -1.27 6.62 -7.52
N LEU A 102 -0.79 7.85 -7.63
CA LEU A 102 -0.58 8.51 -8.93
C LEU A 102 0.43 7.75 -9.78
N LEU A 103 1.59 7.38 -9.22
CA LEU A 103 2.62 6.68 -9.98
C LEU A 103 2.20 5.27 -10.39
N ILE A 104 1.50 4.51 -9.53
CA ILE A 104 0.98 3.20 -9.93
C ILE A 104 -0.03 3.32 -11.06
N LEU A 105 -0.98 4.26 -10.97
CA LEU A 105 -1.98 4.45 -12.02
C LEU A 105 -1.32 4.86 -13.34
N LEU A 106 -0.35 5.78 -13.29
CA LEU A 106 0.41 6.20 -14.46
C LEU A 106 1.20 5.04 -15.08
N LEU A 107 1.92 4.27 -14.27
CA LEU A 107 2.78 3.19 -14.73
C LEU A 107 1.99 1.98 -15.24
N ILE A 108 0.82 1.69 -14.67
CA ILE A 108 -0.08 0.65 -15.21
C ILE A 108 -0.56 1.04 -16.62
N ASN A 109 -0.85 2.31 -16.87
CA ASN A 109 -1.38 2.78 -18.15
C ASN A 109 -0.29 3.16 -19.18
N SER A 110 0.98 3.27 -18.78
CA SER A 110 2.06 3.70 -19.68
C SER A 110 2.44 2.67 -20.75
N LYS A 111 2.10 1.39 -20.52
CA LYS A 111 2.22 0.30 -21.49
C LYS A 111 0.87 -0.36 -21.72
N LEU A 112 -0.08 0.41 -22.26
CA LEU A 112 -1.33 -0.17 -22.75
C LEU A 112 -0.97 -1.24 -23.80
N PRO A 113 -1.53 -2.46 -23.75
CA PRO A 113 -1.15 -3.53 -24.69
C PRO A 113 -1.30 -3.06 -26.13
N ASP A 114 -0.27 -3.29 -26.95
CA ASP A 114 -0.20 -2.97 -28.39
C ASP A 114 -1.40 -3.49 -29.19
N LYS A 115 -2.19 -4.42 -28.61
CA LYS A 115 -3.49 -4.85 -29.15
C LYS A 115 -4.42 -3.67 -29.44
N LEU A 116 -4.46 -2.62 -28.61
CA LEU A 116 -5.29 -1.43 -28.87
C LEU A 116 -4.71 -0.55 -29.99
N HIS A 117 -3.38 -0.50 -30.13
CA HIS A 117 -2.72 0.21 -31.22
C HIS A 117 -3.00 -0.46 -32.59
N ASN A 118 -2.98 -1.79 -32.64
CA ASN A 118 -3.27 -2.55 -33.86
C ASN A 118 -4.76 -2.49 -34.27
N VAL A 119 -5.69 -2.50 -33.30
CA VAL A 119 -7.12 -2.31 -33.60
C VAL A 119 -7.36 -0.91 -34.20
N LYS A 120 -6.79 0.15 -33.61
CA LYS A 120 -6.95 1.52 -34.13
C LYS A 120 -6.37 1.69 -35.54
N LYS A 121 -5.23 1.05 -35.84
CA LYS A 121 -4.66 1.00 -37.20
C LYS A 121 -5.55 0.25 -38.20
N SER A 122 -6.16 -0.87 -37.81
CA SER A 122 -7.03 -1.65 -38.71
C SER A 122 -8.30 -0.88 -39.14
N PHE A 123 -8.85 -0.06 -38.24
CA PHE A 123 -9.97 0.82 -38.55
C PHE A 123 -9.57 2.01 -39.43
N GLN A 124 -8.38 2.57 -39.25
CA GLN A 124 -7.90 3.67 -40.10
C GLN A 124 -7.46 3.23 -41.51
N GLN A 125 -7.20 1.94 -41.74
CA GLN A 125 -6.86 1.38 -43.06
C GLN A 125 -8.08 0.83 -43.82
N SER A 126 -9.27 0.83 -43.21
CA SER A 126 -10.52 0.36 -43.82
C SER A 126 -11.41 1.49 -44.36
N PHE A 127 -10.90 2.72 -44.42
CA PHE A 127 -11.52 3.90 -45.04
C PHE A 127 -10.50 4.57 -45.96
#